data_AF-A0A7X5WQE0-F1
#
_entry.id   AF-A0A7X5WQE0-F1
#
_cell.length_a   1.000
_cell.length_b   1.000
_cell.length_c   1.000
_cell.angle_alpha   90.00
_cell.angle_beta   90.00
_cell.angle_gamma   90.00
#
_symmetry.space_group_name_H-M   'P 1'
#
loop_
_entity.id
_entity.type
_entity.pdbx_description
1 polymer ?
#
loop_
_entity_poly.entity_id
_entity_poly.type
_entity_poly.pdbx_seq_one_letter_code
_entity_poly.pdbx_strand_id
1 'polypeptide(L)'
;VADRVAEGALPPPVVDPVLVDGRGGVMFGPEVERAYRDRLIPAAAVVTPNLAEASLLIGRELSRVDDVVAAAEPLAALGAGLT
;
A
#
# COMPACT_ATOMS: atom_id res chain seq x y z
N VAL A 1 -0.66 -14.31 3.45
CA VAL A 1 -1.37 -13.40 4.38
C VAL A 1 -2.76 -13.09 3.87
N ALA A 2 -2.91 -12.45 2.70
CA ALA A 2 -4.23 -12.14 2.12
C ALA A 2 -5.19 -13.34 2.10
N ASP A 3 -4.74 -14.52 1.62
CA ASP A 3 -5.58 -15.73 1.60
C ASP A 3 -6.08 -16.14 2.99
N ARG A 4 -5.23 -16.01 4.02
CA ARG A 4 -5.58 -16.32 5.41
C ARG A 4 -6.59 -15.33 6.00
N VAL A 5 -6.56 -14.07 5.56
CA VAL A 5 -7.58 -13.07 5.93
C VAL A 5 -8.90 -13.40 5.23
N ALA A 6 -8.86 -13.73 3.92
CA ALA A 6 -10.04 -14.11 3.15
C ALA A 6 -10.72 -15.39 3.68
N GLU A 7 -9.94 -16.34 4.18
CA GLU A 7 -10.42 -17.56 4.85
C GLU A 7 -10.97 -17.29 6.28
N GLY A 8 -10.93 -16.05 6.76
CA GLY A 8 -11.37 -15.68 8.11
C GLY A 8 -10.44 -16.17 9.23
N ALA A 9 -9.23 -16.61 8.88
CA ALA A 9 -8.30 -17.20 9.83
C ALA A 9 -7.28 -16.21 10.40
N LEU A 10 -7.20 -15.00 9.83
CA LEU A 10 -6.50 -13.85 10.39
C LEU A 10 -7.43 -12.64 10.33
N PRO A 11 -7.37 -11.71 11.30
CA PRO A 11 -8.02 -10.42 11.17
C PRO A 11 -7.33 -9.57 10.08
N PRO A 12 -8.02 -8.55 9.53
CA PRO A 12 -7.40 -7.58 8.63
C PRO A 12 -6.17 -6.91 9.28
N PRO A 13 -4.97 -6.98 8.67
CA PRO A 13 -3.74 -6.47 9.28
C PRO A 13 -3.55 -4.96 9.06
N VAL A 14 -2.62 -4.38 9.82
CA VAL A 14 -1.93 -3.13 9.44
C VAL A 14 -0.79 -3.49 8.49
N VAL A 15 -0.72 -2.84 7.33
CA VAL A 15 0.28 -3.13 6.29
C VAL A 15 1.20 -1.93 6.12
N ASP A 16 2.50 -2.17 6.36
CA ASP A 16 3.57 -1.24 6.04
C ASP A 16 4.22 -1.66 4.72
N PRO A 17 3.97 -0.96 3.60
CA PRO A 17 4.41 -1.39 2.28
C PRO A 17 5.87 -1.00 2.05
N VAL A 18 6.79 -1.71 2.71
CA VAL A 18 8.24 -1.57 2.56
C VAL A 18 8.64 -1.93 1.13
N LEU A 19 8.62 -0.95 0.22
CA LEU A 19 8.85 -1.11 -1.21
C LEU A 19 10.08 -0.32 -1.70
N VAL A 20 10.54 0.63 -0.89
CA VAL A 20 11.67 1.52 -1.19
C VAL A 20 12.72 1.44 -0.09
N ASP A 21 13.98 1.66 -0.44
CA ASP A 21 15.06 1.72 0.53
C ASP A 21 15.10 3.07 1.26
N GLY A 22 16.02 3.21 2.23
CA GLY A 22 16.18 4.47 2.98
C GLY A 22 16.63 5.69 2.16
N ARG A 23 16.86 5.52 0.85
CA ARG A 23 17.20 6.58 -0.12
C ARG A 23 16.10 6.77 -1.18
N GLY A 24 14.99 6.03 -1.09
CA GLY A 24 13.87 6.10 -2.04
C GLY A 24 14.04 5.23 -3.29
N GLY A 25 15.05 4.36 -3.33
CA GLY A 25 15.24 3.41 -4.44
C GLY A 25 14.28 2.22 -4.33
N VAL A 26 13.62 1.86 -5.43
CA VAL A 26 12.75 0.67 -5.49
C VAL A 26 13.55 -0.59 -5.15
N MET A 27 13.13 -1.34 -4.14
CA MET A 27 13.86 -2.51 -3.63
C MET A 27 13.54 -3.81 -4.38
N PHE A 28 12.34 -3.91 -4.95
CA PHE A 28 11.80 -5.14 -5.52
C PHE A 28 11.30 -4.94 -6.94
N GLY A 29 11.13 -6.03 -7.68
CA GLY A 29 10.50 -5.97 -9.00
C GLY A 29 9.03 -5.55 -8.92
N PRO A 30 8.44 -5.12 -10.05
CA PRO A 30 7.07 -4.64 -10.12
C PRO A 30 6.02 -5.71 -9.76
N GLU A 31 6.39 -6.99 -9.75
CA GLU A 31 5.56 -8.08 -9.25
C GLU A 31 5.25 -7.97 -7.75
N VAL A 32 6.18 -7.44 -6.94
CA VAL A 32 5.96 -7.27 -5.50
C VAL A 32 5.00 -6.12 -5.26
N GLU A 33 5.20 -4.99 -5.94
CA GLU A 33 4.27 -3.86 -5.92
C GLU A 33 2.84 -4.29 -6.30
N ARG A 34 2.69 -5.07 -7.38
CA ARG A 34 1.40 -5.65 -7.79
C ARG A 34 0.81 -6.56 -6.72
N ALA A 35 1.62 -7.40 -6.06
CA ALA A 35 1.13 -8.25 -4.97
C ALA A 35 0.62 -7.43 -3.77
N TYR A 36 1.23 -6.30 -3.46
CA TYR A 36 0.70 -5.36 -2.48
C TYR A 36 -0.64 -4.78 -2.94
N ARG A 37 -0.67 -4.18 -4.13
CA ARG A 37 -1.83 -3.48 -4.68
C ARG A 37 -3.04 -4.38 -4.87
N ASP A 38 -2.82 -5.56 -5.45
CA ASP A 38 -3.91 -6.41 -5.94
C ASP A 38 -4.36 -7.45 -4.90
N ARG A 39 -3.56 -7.68 -3.84
CA ARG A 39 -3.85 -8.75 -2.86
C ARG A 39 -3.75 -8.30 -1.41
N LEU A 40 -2.64 -7.69 -1.00
CA LEU A 40 -2.39 -7.45 0.43
C LEU A 40 -3.11 -6.20 0.96
N ILE A 41 -3.09 -5.10 0.22
CA ILE A 41 -3.77 -3.84 0.59
C ILE A 41 -5.29 -4.01 0.65
N PRO A 42 -5.97 -4.68 -0.30
CA PRO A 42 -7.40 -4.97 -0.19
C PRO A 42 -7.81 -5.79 1.04
N ALA A 43 -6.87 -6.53 1.63
CA ALA A 43 -7.11 -7.33 2.83
C ALA A 43 -6.79 -6.55 4.13
N ALA A 44 -6.22 -5.35 4.04
CA ALA A 44 -5.72 -4.59 5.17
C ALA A 44 -6.81 -3.73 5.83
N ALA A 45 -6.73 -3.59 7.16
CA ALA A 45 -7.49 -2.57 7.88
C ALA A 45 -6.91 -1.17 7.66
N VAL A 46 -5.58 -1.08 7.64
CA VAL A 46 -4.82 0.18 7.53
C VAL A 46 -3.57 -0.08 6.69
N VAL A 47 -3.24 0.87 5.83
CA VAL A 47 -1.95 0.90 5.11
C VAL A 47 -1.17 2.15 5.54
N THR A 48 0.15 2.01 5.76
CA THR A 48 0.99 3.08 6.32
C THR A 48 2.16 3.45 5.41
N PRO A 49 1.93 3.85 4.14
CA PRO A 49 3.03 4.17 3.24
C PRO A 49 3.71 5.48 3.64
N ASN A 50 5.01 5.57 3.38
CA ASN A 50 5.69 6.85 3.25
C ASN A 50 5.41 7.49 1.86
N LEU A 51 5.91 8.70 1.61
CA LEU A 51 5.64 9.45 0.37
C LEU A 51 6.10 8.72 -0.91
N ALA A 52 7.26 8.06 -0.86
CA ALA A 52 7.82 7.35 -2.01
C ALA A 52 7.04 6.05 -2.30
N GLU A 53 6.65 5.33 -1.25
CA GLU A 53 5.80 4.14 -1.36
C GLU A 53 4.41 4.51 -1.86
N ALA A 54 3.82 5.60 -1.35
CA ALA A 54 2.54 6.11 -1.82
C ALA A 54 2.61 6.45 -3.31
N SER A 55 3.67 7.13 -3.75
CA SER A 55 3.89 7.46 -5.16
C SER A 55 3.92 6.22 -6.06
N LEU A 56 4.66 5.19 -5.60
CA LEU A 56 4.77 3.92 -6.29
C LEU A 56 3.40 3.20 -6.36
N LEU A 57 2.71 3.08 -5.23
CA LEU A 57 1.44 2.39 -5.09
C LEU A 57 0.30 3.00 -5.91
N ILE A 58 0.32 4.31 -6.16
CA ILE A 58 -0.71 4.98 -6.99
C ILE A 58 -0.24 5.23 -8.42
N GLY A 59 1.04 4.96 -8.73
CA GLY A 59 1.63 5.21 -10.06
C GLY A 59 1.74 6.68 -10.44
N ARG A 60 1.88 7.59 -9.46
CA ARG A 60 2.00 9.04 -9.67
C ARG A 60 3.08 9.59 -8.74
N GLU A 61 3.92 10.48 -9.24
CA GLU A 61 4.92 11.18 -8.43
C GLU A 61 4.25 12.09 -7.39
N LEU A 62 4.60 11.91 -6.12
CA LEU A 62 4.26 12.79 -5.00
C LEU A 62 5.58 13.36 -4.47
N SER A 63 5.67 14.68 -4.40
CA SER A 63 6.94 15.37 -4.09
C SER A 63 6.88 16.17 -2.79
N ARG A 64 5.67 16.40 -2.26
CA ARG A 64 5.43 17.19 -1.06
C ARG A 64 4.42 16.52 -0.14
N VAL A 65 4.52 16.82 1.15
CA VAL A 65 3.52 16.41 2.15
C VAL A 65 2.12 16.93 1.79
N ASP A 66 2.03 18.09 1.14
CA ASP A 66 0.75 18.65 0.68
C ASP A 66 0.05 17.74 -0.36
N ASP A 67 0.81 16.92 -1.10
CA ASP A 67 0.26 15.96 -2.06
C ASP A 67 -0.44 14.78 -1.37
N VAL A 68 -0.16 14.54 -0.08
CA VAL A 68 -0.69 13.39 0.68
C VAL A 68 -2.20 13.43 0.77
N VAL A 69 -2.80 14.62 0.94
CA VAL A 69 -4.26 14.77 0.97
C VAL A 69 -4.87 14.33 -0.36
N ALA A 70 -4.24 14.71 -1.48
CA ALA A 70 -4.68 14.31 -2.81
C ALA A 70 -4.40 12.83 -3.13
N ALA A 71 -3.44 12.21 -2.45
CA ALA A 71 -3.12 10.79 -2.58
C ALA A 71 -4.01 9.90 -1.71
N ALA A 72 -4.69 10.44 -0.70
CA ALA A 72 -5.52 9.69 0.23
C ALA A 72 -6.66 8.93 -0.48
N GLU A 73 -7.37 9.59 -1.39
CA GLU A 73 -8.45 8.95 -2.17
C GLU A 73 -7.93 7.81 -3.08
N PRO A 74 -6.90 8.01 -3.93
CA PRO A 74 -6.30 6.93 -4.70
C PRO A 74 -5.76 5.77 -3.84
N LEU A 75 -5.16 6.05 -2.69
CA LEU A 75 -4.66 5.02 -1.77
C LEU A 75 -5.82 4.24 -1.14
N ALA A 76 -6.88 4.92 -0.70
CA ALA A 76 -8.08 4.26 -0.18
C ALA A 76 -8.78 3.41 -1.25
N ALA A 77 -8.76 3.85 -2.51
CA ALA A 77 -9.30 3.10 -3.64
C ALA A 77 -8.56 1.77 -3.91
N LEU A 78 -7.38 1.56 -3.32
CA LEU A 78 -6.70 0.26 -3.32
C LEU A 78 -7.37 -0.77 -2.40
N GLY A 79 -8.37 -0.37 -1.60
CA GLY A 79 -9.25 -1.28 -0.87
C GLY A 79 -8.88 -1.55 0.58
N ALA A 80 -7.88 -0.85 1.14
CA ALA A 80 -7.65 -0.90 2.58
C ALA A 80 -8.79 -0.22 3.34
N GLY A 81 -9.37 -0.92 4.31
CA GLY A 81 -10.45 -0.40 5.14
C GLY A 81 -11.20 -1.49 5.87
N LEU A 82 -11.81 -1.14 7.00
CA LEU A 82 -12.78 -2.01 7.66
C LEU A 82 -14.13 -1.81 6.95
N THR A 83 -14.63 -2.87 6.29
CA THR A 83 -15.98 -2.90 5.71
C THR A 83 -16.96 -3.52 6.70
#